data_AF-A0A2E3HS92-F1
#
_entry.id   AF-A0A2E3HS92-F1
#
_cell.length_a   1.000
_cell.length_b   1.000
_cell.length_c   1.000
_cell.angle_alpha   90.00
_cell.angle_beta   90.00
_cell.angle_gamma   90.00
#
_symmetry.space_group_name_H-M   'P 1'
#
loop_
_entity.id
_entity.type
_entity.pdbx_description
1 polymer ?
#
loop_
_entity_poly.entity_id
_entity_poly.type
_entity_poly.pdbx_seq_one_letter_code
_entity_poly.pdbx_strand_id
1 'polypeptide(L)'
;MKKSILLFSVCLMMVFMFMGTDAVDAQDKITKGWMWMAVKTASPGGAAALASKVDWLAEATAKLEGGKVTEAKVAANGVKAGDKVGDLAWKKGDIADTGGNNVNDLIVKLGFGKGDLNDIVSYSVIELDSPKEQKTSLHTGSDDAIQVWLNGKSVQRVEKDRGAGNFQEEKPVTLKKGKNILMVATYEKGGGWSQFVGINADFTTSGGQKVSFKAAPGAKIQDFLWMVAPSAKCGKDGTGTDWLAEASGGKVTEKAIATGGAREGNTVGKLKWTFGKIADTGGNNLNDLMVKLKLGSGDINNAVSYGVTHLYGPGGKTNLHTGSDDAIKVWLNGEVVQEVKQNRGAGNYQEKKEVTLKDGHNILMVAVYECGGGWSQFVGFDSDVTYEAIAPVEAQDKLVTTWGKLKSF
;
A
#
# COMPACT_ATOMS: atom_id res chain seq x y z
N MET A 1 37.96 -55.21 -36.05
CA MET A 1 38.02 -53.83 -35.54
C MET A 1 36.60 -53.28 -35.43
N LYS A 2 35.97 -53.40 -34.26
CA LYS A 2 34.68 -52.76 -33.95
C LYS A 2 34.99 -51.54 -33.07
N LYS A 3 34.65 -50.34 -33.53
CA LYS A 3 34.79 -49.10 -32.76
C LYS A 3 33.48 -48.85 -32.01
N SER A 4 33.53 -48.92 -30.68
CA SER A 4 32.46 -48.45 -29.80
C SER A 4 32.39 -46.93 -29.84
N ILE A 5 31.20 -46.38 -30.11
CA ILE A 5 30.88 -44.97 -29.89
C ILE A 5 30.23 -44.89 -28.52
N LEU A 6 30.95 -44.33 -27.55
CA LEU A 6 30.44 -44.00 -26.22
C LEU A 6 29.87 -42.57 -26.31
N LEU A 7 28.54 -42.42 -26.39
CA LEU A 7 27.89 -41.12 -26.18
C LEU A 7 27.80 -40.86 -24.67
N PHE A 8 28.63 -39.93 -24.18
CA PHE A 8 28.44 -39.33 -22.86
C PHE A 8 27.23 -38.39 -22.93
N SER A 9 26.10 -38.82 -22.37
CA SER A 9 24.95 -37.96 -22.13
C SER A 9 25.22 -37.13 -20.88
N VAL A 10 25.61 -35.87 -21.05
CA VAL A 10 25.74 -34.89 -19.97
C VAL A 10 24.33 -34.50 -19.54
N CYS A 11 23.84 -35.09 -18.44
CA CYS A 11 22.64 -34.63 -17.76
C CYS A 11 22.90 -33.23 -17.20
N LEU A 12 22.39 -32.22 -17.89
CA LEU A 12 22.30 -30.86 -17.40
C LEU A 12 21.24 -30.81 -16.29
N MET A 13 21.65 -31.00 -15.02
CA MET A 13 20.82 -30.64 -13.88
C MET A 13 20.67 -29.11 -13.88
N MET A 14 19.56 -28.62 -14.43
CA MET A 14 19.11 -27.26 -14.20
C MET A 14 18.68 -27.16 -12.73
N VAL A 15 19.60 -26.74 -11.88
CA VAL A 15 19.27 -26.22 -10.56
C VAL A 15 18.61 -24.87 -10.79
N PHE A 16 17.28 -24.84 -10.76
CA PHE A 16 16.53 -23.60 -10.61
C PHE A 16 16.81 -23.07 -9.19
N MET A 17 17.90 -22.31 -9.04
CA MET A 17 17.99 -21.35 -7.94
C MET A 17 16.90 -20.32 -8.20
N PHE A 18 15.75 -20.50 -7.56
CA PHE A 18 14.89 -19.37 -7.22
C PHE A 18 15.72 -18.49 -6.27
N MET A 19 16.50 -17.57 -6.85
CA MET A 19 16.83 -16.34 -6.16
C MET A 19 15.52 -15.57 -6.11
N GLY A 20 14.68 -15.91 -5.12
CA GLY A 20 13.68 -15.00 -4.63
C GLY A 20 14.42 -13.71 -4.38
N THR A 21 14.06 -12.66 -5.11
CA THR A 21 14.28 -11.34 -4.57
C THR A 21 13.44 -11.35 -3.32
N ASP A 22 14.09 -11.48 -2.17
CA ASP A 22 13.48 -11.17 -0.89
C ASP A 22 13.21 -9.66 -0.93
N ALA A 23 12.17 -9.28 -1.69
CA ALA A 23 11.37 -8.14 -1.38
C ALA A 23 10.92 -8.44 0.05
N VAL A 24 11.65 -7.88 1.00
CA VAL A 24 11.27 -7.83 2.41
C VAL A 24 9.80 -7.44 2.39
N ASP A 25 8.93 -8.40 2.69
CA ASP A 25 7.51 -8.13 2.80
C ASP A 25 7.42 -7.00 3.83
N ALA A 26 7.01 -5.80 3.40
CA ALA A 26 6.87 -4.67 4.30
C ALA A 26 5.78 -4.92 5.37
N GLN A 27 5.06 -6.03 5.27
CA GLN A 27 3.93 -6.43 6.08
C GLN A 27 4.16 -7.79 6.76
N ASP A 28 4.02 -7.81 8.09
CA ASP A 28 4.04 -9.05 8.86
C ASP A 28 2.82 -9.95 8.56
N LYS A 29 3.07 -11.26 8.43
CA LYS A 29 2.01 -12.29 8.38
C LYS A 29 1.37 -12.46 9.76
N ILE A 30 0.05 -12.63 9.80
CA ILE A 30 -0.71 -12.92 11.01
C ILE A 30 -0.52 -14.41 11.35
N THR A 31 0.34 -14.72 12.30
CA THR A 31 0.73 -16.10 12.62
C THR A 31 0.29 -16.57 13.99
N LYS A 32 0.07 -15.66 14.95
CA LYS A 32 -0.19 -16.04 16.35
C LYS A 32 -1.61 -15.76 16.80
N GLY A 33 -2.21 -16.76 17.46
CA GLY A 33 -3.49 -16.61 18.17
C GLY A 33 -4.73 -17.08 17.44
N TRP A 34 -4.57 -17.85 16.37
CA TRP A 34 -5.69 -18.38 15.61
C TRP A 34 -6.42 -19.50 16.35
N MET A 35 -7.74 -19.54 16.17
CA MET A 35 -8.62 -20.65 16.49
C MET A 35 -8.88 -21.46 15.24
N TRP A 36 -8.66 -22.77 15.27
CA TRP A 36 -8.74 -23.67 14.13
C TRP A 36 -9.83 -24.72 14.29
N MET A 37 -10.45 -25.04 13.16
CA MET A 37 -11.36 -26.16 12.93
C MET A 37 -11.04 -26.74 11.56
N ALA A 38 -11.16 -28.04 11.37
CA ALA A 38 -11.08 -28.64 10.04
C ALA A 38 -12.17 -29.71 9.88
N VAL A 39 -12.87 -29.67 8.75
CA VAL A 39 -13.99 -30.57 8.45
C VAL A 39 -13.85 -31.10 7.02
N LYS A 40 -14.21 -32.38 6.84
CA LYS A 40 -14.18 -33.00 5.51
C LYS A 40 -15.23 -32.40 4.60
N THR A 41 -14.87 -32.22 3.35
CA THR A 41 -15.81 -31.90 2.27
C THR A 41 -16.33 -33.20 1.66
N ALA A 42 -17.55 -33.18 1.13
CA ALA A 42 -18.00 -34.26 0.26
C ALA A 42 -17.29 -34.03 -1.07
N SER A 43 -16.23 -34.82 -1.34
CA SER A 43 -15.39 -34.74 -2.55
C SER A 43 -16.20 -34.31 -3.79
N PRO A 44 -15.72 -33.33 -4.57
CA PRO A 44 -14.33 -32.83 -4.59
C PRO A 44 -14.06 -31.68 -3.60
N GLY A 45 -12.82 -31.62 -3.11
CA GLY A 45 -12.25 -30.52 -2.34
C GLY A 45 -11.91 -29.26 -3.15
N GLY A 46 -11.05 -28.41 -2.58
CA GLY A 46 -10.43 -27.23 -3.21
C GLY A 46 -11.43 -26.22 -3.77
N ALA A 47 -11.15 -25.70 -4.96
CA ALA A 47 -11.97 -24.73 -5.65
C ALA A 47 -13.39 -25.24 -5.91
N ALA A 48 -13.57 -26.54 -6.15
CA ALA A 48 -14.88 -27.13 -6.39
C ALA A 48 -15.72 -27.18 -5.11
N ALA A 49 -15.12 -27.56 -3.98
CA ALA A 49 -15.79 -27.48 -2.67
C ALA A 49 -16.19 -26.04 -2.34
N LEU A 50 -15.33 -25.06 -2.61
CA LEU A 50 -15.67 -23.65 -2.42
C LEU A 50 -16.83 -23.23 -3.34
N ALA A 51 -16.75 -23.52 -4.64
CA ALA A 51 -17.76 -23.16 -5.64
C ALA A 51 -19.14 -23.77 -5.39
N SER A 52 -19.21 -24.90 -4.65
CA SER A 52 -20.47 -25.53 -4.24
C SER A 52 -21.33 -24.66 -3.33
N LYS A 53 -20.72 -23.70 -2.62
CA LYS A 53 -21.36 -22.83 -1.61
C LYS A 53 -22.01 -23.60 -0.45
N VAL A 54 -21.62 -24.85 -0.25
CA VAL A 54 -21.99 -25.60 0.95
C VAL A 54 -21.32 -24.96 2.16
N ASP A 55 -22.10 -24.75 3.22
CA ASP A 55 -21.60 -24.36 4.53
C ASP A 55 -21.11 -25.64 5.23
N TRP A 56 -19.80 -25.92 5.17
CA TRP A 56 -19.27 -27.19 5.66
C TRP A 56 -19.27 -27.30 7.18
N LEU A 57 -19.32 -26.18 7.91
CA LEU A 57 -19.57 -26.19 9.35
C LEU A 57 -21.00 -26.66 9.66
N ALA A 58 -21.97 -26.17 8.88
CA ALA A 58 -23.37 -26.56 9.00
C ALA A 58 -23.60 -28.01 8.60
N GLU A 59 -22.92 -28.47 7.54
CA GLU A 59 -22.95 -29.86 7.10
C GLU A 59 -22.37 -30.80 8.15
N ALA A 60 -21.22 -30.44 8.74
CA ALA A 60 -20.59 -31.21 9.83
C ALA A 60 -21.48 -31.32 11.09
N THR A 61 -22.44 -30.41 11.26
CA THR A 61 -23.40 -30.41 12.38
C THR A 61 -24.81 -30.88 11.99
N ALA A 62 -25.07 -31.21 10.72
CA ALA A 62 -26.42 -31.43 10.21
C ALA A 62 -27.16 -32.61 10.85
N LYS A 63 -26.43 -33.58 11.40
CA LYS A 63 -27.00 -34.77 12.08
C LYS A 63 -27.28 -34.57 13.57
N LEU A 64 -27.00 -33.39 14.13
CA LEU A 64 -27.14 -33.11 15.55
C LEU A 64 -28.40 -32.29 15.87
N GLU A 65 -29.06 -32.62 16.97
CA GLU A 65 -30.28 -31.96 17.45
C GLU A 65 -30.05 -30.55 18.03
N GLY A 66 -28.79 -30.19 18.35
CA GLY A 66 -28.39 -28.96 19.05
C GLY A 66 -28.31 -27.67 18.21
N GLY A 67 -28.84 -27.67 16.98
CA GLY A 67 -28.80 -26.53 16.06
C GLY A 67 -27.49 -26.41 15.28
N LYS A 68 -27.58 -25.91 14.04
CA LYS A 68 -26.43 -25.83 13.12
C LYS A 68 -25.46 -24.70 13.50
N VAL A 69 -24.16 -25.05 13.58
CA VAL A 69 -23.06 -24.07 13.55
C VAL A 69 -22.83 -23.72 12.10
N THR A 70 -22.84 -22.42 11.76
CA THR A 70 -22.73 -21.97 10.37
C THR A 70 -21.53 -21.05 10.21
N GLU A 71 -20.96 -21.01 9.02
CA GLU A 71 -19.89 -20.06 8.65
C GLU A 71 -20.30 -18.62 8.97
N ALA A 72 -21.54 -18.23 8.65
CA ALA A 72 -22.04 -16.90 8.92
C ALA A 72 -22.07 -16.56 10.43
N LYS A 73 -22.46 -17.50 11.29
CA LYS A 73 -22.46 -17.29 12.75
C LYS A 73 -21.04 -17.17 13.29
N VAL A 74 -20.12 -18.00 12.82
CA VAL A 74 -18.71 -17.98 13.23
C VAL A 74 -18.04 -16.68 12.76
N ALA A 75 -18.21 -16.30 11.50
CA ALA A 75 -17.64 -15.07 10.94
C ALA A 75 -18.14 -13.80 11.64
N ALA A 76 -19.38 -13.80 12.13
CA ALA A 76 -19.98 -12.65 12.81
C ALA A 76 -19.58 -12.55 14.28
N ASN A 77 -19.46 -13.68 14.99
CA ASN A 77 -19.36 -13.70 16.45
C ASN A 77 -17.99 -14.14 16.98
N GLY A 78 -17.15 -14.73 16.15
CA GLY A 78 -15.94 -15.42 16.58
C GLY A 78 -16.25 -16.74 17.30
N VAL A 79 -15.21 -17.35 17.86
CA VAL A 79 -15.24 -18.64 18.56
C VAL A 79 -14.22 -18.65 19.69
N LYS A 80 -14.37 -19.58 20.63
CA LYS A 80 -13.45 -19.83 21.74
C LYS A 80 -12.94 -21.26 21.71
N ALA A 81 -11.83 -21.51 22.40
CA ALA A 81 -11.29 -22.85 22.54
C ALA A 81 -12.30 -23.76 23.23
N GLY A 82 -12.53 -24.93 22.63
CA GLY A 82 -13.50 -25.90 23.13
C GLY A 82 -14.92 -25.77 22.55
N ASP A 83 -15.25 -24.65 21.89
CA ASP A 83 -16.54 -24.52 21.17
C ASP A 83 -16.68 -25.68 20.17
N LYS A 84 -17.89 -26.24 20.05
CA LYS A 84 -18.13 -27.50 19.34
C LYS A 84 -18.63 -27.31 17.91
N VAL A 85 -18.18 -28.18 17.02
CA VAL A 85 -18.73 -28.41 15.67
C VAL A 85 -18.80 -29.91 15.48
N GLY A 86 -19.98 -30.50 15.67
CA GLY A 86 -20.06 -31.95 15.73
C GLY A 86 -19.36 -32.47 16.99
N ASP A 87 -18.64 -33.57 16.82
CA ASP A 87 -17.74 -34.14 17.84
C ASP A 87 -16.42 -33.36 17.96
N LEU A 88 -16.12 -32.49 16.99
CA LEU A 88 -14.89 -31.69 16.95
C LEU A 88 -15.01 -30.46 17.85
N ALA A 89 -13.86 -29.91 18.24
CA ALA A 89 -13.77 -28.70 19.03
C ALA A 89 -12.76 -27.73 18.43
N TRP A 90 -13.04 -26.43 18.52
CA TRP A 90 -12.12 -25.37 18.12
C TRP A 90 -10.85 -25.41 18.97
N LYS A 91 -9.68 -25.35 18.33
CA LYS A 91 -8.37 -25.45 19.00
C LYS A 91 -7.50 -24.26 18.67
N LYS A 92 -6.76 -23.76 19.65
CA LYS A 92 -5.79 -22.68 19.44
C LYS A 92 -4.53 -23.22 18.75
N GLY A 93 -4.00 -22.51 17.77
CA GLY A 93 -2.76 -22.87 17.09
C GLY A 93 -2.12 -21.69 16.37
N ASP A 94 -0.78 -21.65 16.38
CA ASP A 94 0.00 -20.68 15.63
C ASP A 94 0.50 -21.34 14.34
N ILE A 95 0.37 -20.64 13.22
CA ILE A 95 0.75 -21.13 11.89
C ILE A 95 2.13 -20.61 11.51
N ALA A 96 2.91 -21.42 10.78
CA ALA A 96 4.20 -20.98 10.26
C ALA A 96 4.02 -19.86 9.22
N ASP A 97 4.93 -18.89 9.20
CA ASP A 97 4.96 -17.77 8.25
C ASP A 97 5.44 -18.16 6.84
N THR A 98 5.92 -19.39 6.68
CA THR A 98 6.54 -19.92 5.47
C THR A 98 6.15 -21.39 5.27
N GLY A 99 6.45 -21.92 4.08
CA GLY A 99 6.29 -23.35 3.75
C GLY A 99 5.01 -23.67 2.98
N GLY A 100 5.12 -24.61 2.04
CA GLY A 100 4.02 -25.04 1.16
C GLY A 100 3.07 -26.08 1.76
N ASN A 101 3.13 -26.32 3.08
CA ASN A 101 2.25 -27.27 3.77
C ASN A 101 1.86 -26.83 5.20
N ASN A 102 1.94 -25.52 5.47
CA ASN A 102 1.83 -24.98 6.84
C ASN A 102 0.46 -25.22 7.49
N VAL A 103 -0.61 -25.39 6.70
CA VAL A 103 -1.95 -25.71 7.22
C VAL A 103 -2.02 -27.16 7.65
N ASN A 104 -1.61 -28.11 6.79
CA ASN A 104 -1.63 -29.54 7.11
C ASN A 104 -0.85 -29.84 8.39
N ASP A 105 0.39 -29.34 8.45
CA ASP A 105 1.29 -29.56 9.59
C ASP A 105 0.63 -29.09 10.90
N LEU A 106 -0.03 -27.94 10.87
CA LEU A 106 -0.72 -27.40 12.02
C LEU A 106 -1.96 -28.21 12.39
N ILE A 107 -2.86 -28.50 11.46
CA ILE A 107 -4.13 -29.17 11.81
C ILE A 107 -3.92 -30.64 12.20
N VAL A 108 -2.88 -31.31 11.66
CA VAL A 108 -2.44 -32.64 12.12
C VAL A 108 -1.90 -32.56 13.54
N LYS A 109 -1.05 -31.57 13.84
CA LYS A 109 -0.56 -31.31 15.21
C LYS A 109 -1.70 -31.01 16.19
N LEU A 110 -2.74 -30.31 15.73
CA LEU A 110 -3.96 -30.06 16.50
C LEU A 110 -4.89 -31.29 16.56
N GLY A 111 -4.58 -32.39 15.86
CA GLY A 111 -5.30 -33.65 15.95
C GLY A 111 -6.64 -33.67 15.20
N PHE A 112 -6.77 -32.91 14.11
CA PHE A 112 -7.93 -33.01 13.21
C PHE A 112 -7.83 -34.17 12.21
N GLY A 113 -6.65 -34.81 12.10
CA GLY A 113 -6.42 -35.97 11.26
C GLY A 113 -4.97 -36.45 11.35
N LYS A 114 -4.57 -37.35 10.45
CA LYS A 114 -3.22 -37.92 10.36
C LYS A 114 -2.76 -37.98 8.90
N GLY A 115 -1.48 -37.71 8.66
CA GLY A 115 -0.88 -37.75 7.32
C GLY A 115 -1.28 -36.55 6.47
N ASP A 116 -1.36 -36.76 5.16
CA ASP A 116 -1.83 -35.76 4.21
C ASP A 116 -3.35 -35.75 4.19
N LEU A 117 -3.93 -34.61 4.55
CA LEU A 117 -5.37 -34.45 4.65
C LEU A 117 -5.92 -33.85 3.37
N ASN A 118 -6.59 -34.71 2.59
CA ASN A 118 -7.23 -34.34 1.33
C ASN A 118 -8.74 -34.12 1.45
N ASP A 119 -9.33 -33.40 0.49
CA ASP A 119 -10.76 -33.08 0.36
C ASP A 119 -11.33 -32.47 1.65
N ILE A 120 -10.62 -31.50 2.21
CA ILE A 120 -10.90 -30.93 3.52
C ILE A 120 -10.93 -29.41 3.46
N VAL A 121 -11.71 -28.77 4.33
CA VAL A 121 -11.64 -27.33 4.56
C VAL A 121 -11.15 -27.08 5.97
N SER A 122 -10.14 -26.22 6.09
CA SER A 122 -9.71 -25.65 7.36
C SER A 122 -10.34 -24.29 7.54
N TYR A 123 -10.84 -24.03 8.74
CA TYR A 123 -11.33 -22.73 9.17
C TYR A 123 -10.40 -22.19 10.25
N SER A 124 -9.96 -20.95 10.09
CA SER A 124 -9.20 -20.22 11.09
C SER A 124 -9.92 -18.92 11.45
N VAL A 125 -10.00 -18.61 12.75
CA VAL A 125 -10.68 -17.42 13.28
C VAL A 125 -9.76 -16.69 14.25
N ILE A 126 -9.71 -15.37 14.16
CA ILE A 126 -8.91 -14.53 15.05
C ILE A 126 -9.59 -13.20 15.34
N GLU A 127 -9.37 -12.66 16.54
CA GLU A 127 -9.78 -11.31 16.89
C GLU A 127 -8.62 -10.35 16.69
N LEU A 128 -8.88 -9.22 16.04
CA LEU A 128 -7.93 -8.14 15.82
C LEU A 128 -8.41 -6.90 16.59
N ASP A 129 -7.62 -6.42 17.53
CA ASP A 129 -7.88 -5.17 18.25
C ASP A 129 -7.15 -4.01 17.57
N SER A 130 -7.92 -3.15 16.91
CA SER A 130 -7.43 -2.01 16.13
C SER A 130 -7.54 -0.71 16.95
N PRO A 131 -6.47 0.09 17.12
CA PRO A 131 -6.51 1.29 17.95
C PRO A 131 -7.42 2.40 17.39
N LYS A 132 -7.69 2.37 16.09
CA LYS A 132 -8.53 3.32 15.35
C LYS A 132 -9.25 2.63 14.20
N GLU A 133 -10.21 3.31 13.57
CA GLU A 133 -10.71 2.84 12.27
C GLU A 133 -9.61 3.03 11.21
N GLN A 134 -9.39 2.01 10.38
CA GLN A 134 -8.31 1.98 9.38
C GLN A 134 -8.83 1.44 8.05
N LYS A 135 -8.87 2.30 7.03
CA LYS A 135 -8.99 1.86 5.63
C LYS A 135 -7.63 1.35 5.20
N THR A 136 -7.56 0.09 4.76
CA THR A 136 -6.29 -0.63 4.59
C THR A 136 -6.45 -1.76 3.57
N SER A 137 -5.39 -2.53 3.32
CA SER A 137 -5.38 -3.70 2.46
C SER A 137 -5.21 -4.99 3.25
N LEU A 138 -6.06 -5.97 2.94
CA LEU A 138 -5.92 -7.37 3.32
C LEU A 138 -5.10 -8.10 2.25
N HIS A 139 -4.09 -8.83 2.69
CA HIS A 139 -3.26 -9.70 1.85
C HIS A 139 -3.58 -11.16 2.15
N THR A 140 -3.76 -11.96 1.09
CA THR A 140 -4.02 -13.40 1.22
C THR A 140 -3.13 -14.20 0.27
N GLY A 141 -2.76 -15.40 0.68
CA GLY A 141 -2.22 -16.46 -0.16
C GLY A 141 -2.78 -17.80 0.31
N SER A 142 -3.05 -18.72 -0.62
CA SER A 142 -3.67 -19.99 -0.29
C SER A 142 -3.25 -21.11 -1.23
N ASP A 143 -3.15 -22.29 -0.67
CA ASP A 143 -3.08 -23.53 -1.42
C ASP A 143 -4.11 -24.43 -0.77
N ASP A 144 -5.22 -24.81 -1.41
CA ASP A 144 -5.66 -24.42 -2.75
C ASP A 144 -6.47 -23.10 -2.72
N ALA A 145 -7.77 -23.20 -2.43
CA ALA A 145 -8.74 -22.12 -2.55
C ALA A 145 -9.01 -21.43 -1.20
N ILE A 146 -9.46 -20.17 -1.23
CA ILE A 146 -9.67 -19.38 0.00
C ILE A 146 -10.93 -18.54 -0.03
N GLN A 147 -11.56 -18.42 1.13
CA GLN A 147 -12.66 -17.51 1.42
C GLN A 147 -12.36 -16.79 2.74
N VAL A 148 -12.49 -15.46 2.74
CA VAL A 148 -12.22 -14.63 3.92
C VAL A 148 -13.44 -13.79 4.25
N TRP A 149 -13.75 -13.72 5.55
CA TRP A 149 -14.74 -12.84 6.11
C TRP A 149 -14.12 -11.91 7.14
N LEU A 150 -14.54 -10.64 7.11
CA LEU A 150 -14.21 -9.64 8.12
C LEU A 150 -15.50 -9.10 8.71
N ASN A 151 -15.67 -9.23 10.03
CA ASN A 151 -16.86 -8.81 10.77
C ASN A 151 -18.17 -9.34 10.16
N GLY A 152 -18.20 -10.65 9.86
CA GLY A 152 -19.34 -11.35 9.27
C GLY A 152 -19.57 -11.10 7.77
N LYS A 153 -18.78 -10.24 7.11
CA LYS A 153 -18.93 -9.95 5.67
C LYS A 153 -17.85 -10.66 4.86
N SER A 154 -18.24 -11.35 3.79
CA SER A 154 -17.29 -11.90 2.80
C SER A 154 -16.52 -10.75 2.14
N VAL A 155 -15.20 -10.73 2.29
CA VAL A 155 -14.31 -9.68 1.74
C VAL A 155 -13.39 -10.19 0.63
N GLN A 156 -13.10 -11.50 0.60
CA GLN A 156 -12.25 -12.11 -0.42
C GLN A 156 -12.70 -13.54 -0.70
N ARG A 157 -12.68 -13.93 -1.97
CA ARG A 157 -13.02 -15.28 -2.44
C ARG A 157 -12.19 -15.61 -3.67
N VAL A 158 -11.43 -16.71 -3.61
CA VAL A 158 -10.57 -17.18 -4.69
C VAL A 158 -10.82 -18.67 -4.92
N GLU A 159 -11.50 -18.99 -6.01
CA GLU A 159 -11.83 -20.35 -6.44
C GLU A 159 -10.77 -20.87 -7.40
N LYS A 160 -9.57 -21.18 -6.89
CA LYS A 160 -8.46 -21.71 -7.69
C LYS A 160 -7.77 -22.86 -6.94
N ASP A 161 -7.46 -23.94 -7.66
CA ASP A 161 -6.54 -24.98 -7.20
C ASP A 161 -5.12 -24.56 -7.61
N ARG A 162 -4.22 -24.34 -6.65
CA ARG A 162 -2.93 -23.67 -6.89
C ARG A 162 -1.99 -23.74 -5.69
N GLY A 163 -0.69 -23.75 -5.96
CA GLY A 163 0.35 -23.56 -4.95
C GLY A 163 0.37 -22.16 -4.32
N ALA A 164 0.86 -22.06 -3.08
CA ALA A 164 1.21 -20.79 -2.46
C ALA A 164 2.46 -20.90 -1.58
N GLY A 165 3.35 -19.91 -1.73
CA GLY A 165 4.50 -19.70 -0.84
C GLY A 165 4.52 -18.33 -0.16
N ASN A 166 3.61 -17.43 -0.55
CA ASN A 166 3.45 -16.10 0.03
C ASN A 166 2.07 -15.49 -0.32
N PHE A 167 1.85 -14.21 0.00
CA PHE A 167 0.71 -13.42 -0.46
C PHE A 167 0.62 -13.41 -2.00
N GLN A 168 -0.61 -13.53 -2.51
CA GLN A 168 -0.92 -13.59 -3.94
C GLN A 168 -2.08 -12.67 -4.32
N GLU A 169 -2.92 -12.28 -3.35
CA GLU A 169 -3.98 -11.31 -3.55
C GLU A 169 -3.92 -10.18 -2.53
N GLU A 170 -4.36 -9.01 -2.98
CA GLU A 170 -4.58 -7.82 -2.16
C GLU A 170 -6.03 -7.35 -2.34
N LYS A 171 -6.70 -7.00 -1.23
CA LYS A 171 -8.05 -6.42 -1.24
C LYS A 171 -8.21 -5.25 -0.26
N PRO A 172 -8.85 -4.15 -0.69
CA PRO A 172 -9.17 -3.06 0.23
C PRO A 172 -10.21 -3.51 1.26
N VAL A 173 -9.95 -3.25 2.54
CA VAL A 173 -10.82 -3.54 3.67
C VAL A 173 -10.84 -2.37 4.66
N THR A 174 -11.71 -2.43 5.65
CA THR A 174 -11.73 -1.44 6.74
C THR A 174 -11.80 -2.16 8.09
N LEU A 175 -10.78 -1.96 8.93
CA LEU A 175 -10.83 -2.34 10.33
C LEU A 175 -11.60 -1.26 11.09
N LYS A 176 -12.58 -1.66 11.89
CA LYS A 176 -13.25 -0.77 12.85
C LYS A 176 -12.31 -0.50 14.03
N LYS A 177 -12.47 0.62 14.72
CA LYS A 177 -11.82 0.81 16.03
C LYS A 177 -12.28 -0.30 17.00
N GLY A 178 -11.35 -0.84 17.76
CA GLY A 178 -11.56 -1.95 18.69
C GLY A 178 -11.53 -3.31 17.99
N LYS A 179 -12.35 -4.22 18.50
CA LYS A 179 -12.43 -5.62 18.07
C LYS A 179 -12.97 -5.77 16.64
N ASN A 180 -12.25 -6.55 15.83
CA ASN A 180 -12.66 -7.06 14.53
C ASN A 180 -12.50 -8.58 14.49
N ILE A 181 -13.48 -9.30 13.94
CA ILE A 181 -13.39 -10.75 13.73
C ILE A 181 -12.94 -11.03 12.31
N LEU A 182 -11.82 -11.71 12.15
CA LEU A 182 -11.33 -12.21 10.87
C LEU A 182 -11.49 -13.73 10.85
N MET A 183 -12.22 -14.25 9.86
CA MET A 183 -12.38 -15.67 9.61
C MET A 183 -11.85 -15.99 8.22
N VAL A 184 -11.11 -17.08 8.10
CA VAL A 184 -10.55 -17.60 6.85
C VAL A 184 -10.94 -19.06 6.72
N ALA A 185 -11.40 -19.45 5.54
CA ALA A 185 -11.58 -20.83 5.15
C ALA A 185 -10.63 -21.14 4.00
N THR A 186 -9.75 -22.12 4.19
CA THR A 186 -8.84 -22.64 3.16
C THR A 186 -9.31 -24.03 2.78
N TYR A 187 -9.61 -24.22 1.50
CA TYR A 187 -10.17 -25.44 0.94
C TYR A 187 -9.05 -26.17 0.22
N GLU A 188 -8.85 -27.42 0.57
CA GLU A 188 -7.83 -28.28 0.02
C GLU A 188 -8.48 -29.32 -0.89
N LYS A 189 -7.79 -29.66 -1.98
CA LYS A 189 -8.16 -30.77 -2.87
C LYS A 189 -7.20 -31.95 -2.79
N GLY A 190 -5.89 -31.71 -2.85
CA GLY A 190 -4.90 -32.76 -2.74
C GLY A 190 -3.48 -32.24 -2.57
N GLY A 191 -2.72 -32.80 -1.63
CA GLY A 191 -1.27 -32.61 -1.50
C GLY A 191 -0.88 -31.63 -0.39
N GLY A 192 0.16 -30.82 -0.64
CA GLY A 192 0.59 -29.78 0.30
C GLY A 192 -0.34 -28.58 0.22
N TRP A 193 -0.66 -27.95 1.35
CA TRP A 193 -1.63 -26.85 1.36
C TRP A 193 -1.33 -25.81 2.45
N SER A 194 -1.65 -24.55 2.16
CA SER A 194 -1.13 -23.41 2.90
C SER A 194 -2.08 -22.23 3.02
N GLN A 195 -1.85 -21.42 4.05
CA GLN A 195 -2.56 -20.18 4.32
C GLN A 195 -1.56 -19.09 4.69
N PHE A 196 -1.64 -17.94 4.02
CA PHE A 196 -0.93 -16.71 4.35
C PHE A 196 -1.91 -15.55 4.45
N VAL A 197 -1.88 -14.80 5.56
CA VAL A 197 -2.79 -13.68 5.79
C VAL A 197 -2.03 -12.51 6.41
N GLY A 198 -2.21 -11.31 5.89
CA GLY A 198 -1.61 -10.07 6.39
C GLY A 198 -2.56 -8.89 6.24
N ILE A 199 -2.41 -7.83 7.05
CA ILE A 199 -3.21 -6.60 6.90
C ILE A 199 -2.31 -5.41 7.15
N ASN A 200 -2.32 -4.45 6.21
CA ASN A 200 -1.50 -3.23 6.21
C ASN A 200 -1.97 -2.19 7.26
N ALA A 201 -2.09 -2.60 8.52
CA ALA A 201 -2.64 -1.80 9.61
C ALA A 201 -1.98 -2.10 10.96
N ASP A 202 -2.11 -1.15 11.88
CA ASP A 202 -1.71 -1.35 13.27
C ASP A 202 -2.80 -2.11 14.03
N PHE A 203 -2.51 -3.26 14.63
CA PHE A 203 -3.45 -3.98 15.49
C PHE A 203 -2.74 -4.97 16.40
N THR A 204 -3.45 -5.48 17.40
CA THR A 204 -2.99 -6.62 18.21
C THR A 204 -3.93 -7.80 18.03
N THR A 205 -3.39 -8.99 17.76
CA THR A 205 -4.22 -10.20 17.68
C THR A 205 -4.63 -10.69 19.07
N SER A 206 -5.69 -11.49 19.16
CA SER A 206 -6.05 -12.24 20.39
C SER A 206 -4.94 -13.18 20.89
N GLY A 207 -3.92 -13.46 20.06
CA GLY A 207 -2.71 -14.18 20.45
C GLY A 207 -1.58 -13.32 21.00
N GLY A 208 -1.76 -12.00 21.03
CA GLY A 208 -0.74 -11.04 21.49
C GLY A 208 0.29 -10.64 20.43
N GLN A 209 0.13 -11.05 19.17
CA GLN A 209 0.97 -10.53 18.08
C GLN A 209 0.60 -9.08 17.83
N LYS A 210 1.55 -8.17 18.03
CA LYS A 210 1.44 -6.78 17.61
C LYS A 210 1.89 -6.69 16.16
N VAL A 211 0.99 -6.27 15.29
CA VAL A 211 1.28 -5.95 13.90
C VAL A 211 1.30 -4.44 13.79
N SER A 212 2.34 -3.91 13.17
CA SER A 212 2.43 -2.49 12.85
C SER A 212 2.81 -2.34 11.40
N PHE A 213 2.04 -1.58 10.65
CA PHE A 213 2.31 -1.35 9.24
C PHE A 213 2.90 0.04 9.06
N LYS A 214 4.14 0.08 8.57
CA LYS A 214 4.75 1.30 8.07
C LYS A 214 4.66 1.25 6.56
N ALA A 215 3.71 1.98 5.99
CA ALA A 215 3.71 2.23 4.55
C ALA A 215 5.11 2.72 4.17
N ALA A 216 5.73 2.04 3.20
CA ALA A 216 6.93 2.57 2.58
C ALA A 216 6.53 3.89 1.91
N PRO A 217 7.35 4.95 2.02
CA PRO A 217 7.07 6.17 1.30
C PRO A 217 7.03 5.86 -0.19
N GLY A 218 6.02 6.34 -0.89
CA GLY A 218 5.89 6.15 -2.32
C GLY A 218 7.02 6.80 -3.11
N ALA A 219 7.03 6.54 -4.41
CA ALA A 219 8.00 7.09 -5.34
C ALA A 219 8.09 8.61 -5.22
N LYS A 220 9.30 9.15 -5.43
CA LYS A 220 9.51 10.59 -5.45
C LYS A 220 8.81 11.19 -6.65
N ILE A 221 8.11 12.30 -6.42
CA ILE A 221 7.62 13.16 -7.48
C ILE A 221 8.84 13.84 -8.10
N GLN A 222 9.00 13.69 -9.40
CA GLN A 222 10.17 14.20 -10.11
C GLN A 222 9.85 15.34 -11.09
N ASP A 223 8.60 15.44 -11.55
CA ASP A 223 8.22 16.34 -12.63
C ASP A 223 7.56 17.59 -12.03
N PHE A 224 8.17 18.75 -12.26
CA PHE A 224 7.64 20.05 -11.83
C PHE A 224 7.85 21.13 -12.89
N LEU A 225 7.05 22.18 -12.79
CA LEU A 225 7.39 23.49 -13.31
C LEU A 225 8.22 24.23 -12.26
N TRP A 226 9.40 24.69 -12.66
CA TRP A 226 10.39 25.29 -11.78
C TRP A 226 10.53 26.79 -12.01
N MET A 227 10.81 27.50 -10.92
CA MET A 227 11.21 28.89 -10.91
C MET A 227 12.23 29.11 -9.80
N VAL A 228 13.24 29.94 -10.04
CA VAL A 228 14.22 30.33 -9.01
C VAL A 228 14.13 31.84 -8.82
N ALA A 229 13.90 32.29 -7.59
CA ALA A 229 13.92 33.70 -7.23
C ALA A 229 15.14 34.00 -6.34
N PRO A 230 15.85 35.12 -6.56
CA PRO A 230 16.87 35.56 -5.63
C PRO A 230 16.23 35.92 -4.28
N SER A 231 16.94 35.64 -3.20
CA SER A 231 16.48 35.93 -1.84
C SER A 231 17.48 36.80 -1.10
N ALA A 232 16.98 37.85 -0.45
CA ALA A 232 17.81 38.70 0.42
C ALA A 232 18.07 38.06 1.80
N LYS A 233 17.32 37.01 2.15
CA LYS A 233 17.47 36.23 3.37
C LYS A 233 17.57 34.76 2.99
N CYS A 234 18.62 34.12 3.45
CA CYS A 234 18.94 32.75 3.10
C CYS A 234 18.13 31.74 3.92
N GLY A 235 17.99 30.51 3.41
CA GLY A 235 17.57 29.34 4.17
C GLY A 235 16.30 29.54 5.01
N LYS A 236 16.37 29.11 6.27
CA LYS A 236 15.29 29.24 7.26
C LYS A 236 14.78 30.67 7.46
N ASP A 237 15.63 31.69 7.25
CA ASP A 237 15.27 33.09 7.46
C ASP A 237 14.54 33.68 6.22
N GLY A 238 14.61 32.98 5.09
CA GLY A 238 13.89 33.30 3.86
C GLY A 238 12.43 32.85 3.83
N THR A 239 12.01 31.90 4.68
CA THR A 239 10.68 31.25 4.57
C THR A 239 9.50 32.17 4.90
N GLY A 240 9.77 33.27 5.62
CA GLY A 240 8.78 34.27 6.00
C GLY A 240 8.48 35.33 4.93
N THR A 241 9.16 35.29 3.79
CA THR A 241 8.99 36.26 2.70
C THR A 241 8.37 35.58 1.48
N ASP A 242 7.39 36.23 0.86
CA ASP A 242 6.82 35.81 -0.43
C ASP A 242 7.72 36.32 -1.57
N TRP A 243 8.68 35.51 -1.99
CA TRP A 243 9.66 35.96 -2.99
C TRP A 243 9.07 36.08 -4.41
N LEU A 244 7.93 35.45 -4.68
CA LEU A 244 7.20 35.66 -5.94
C LEU A 244 6.56 37.06 -5.97
N ALA A 245 6.01 37.50 -4.82
CA ALA A 245 5.50 38.86 -4.66
C ALA A 245 6.64 39.87 -4.78
N GLU A 246 7.76 39.67 -4.09
CA GLU A 246 8.93 40.54 -4.19
C GLU A 246 9.44 40.65 -5.65
N ALA A 247 9.58 39.51 -6.34
CA ALA A 247 10.05 39.48 -7.73
C ALA A 247 9.10 40.18 -8.73
N SER A 248 7.80 40.26 -8.41
CA SER A 248 6.77 40.80 -9.29
C SER A 248 6.21 42.16 -8.88
N GLY A 249 6.68 42.73 -7.75
CA GLY A 249 6.08 43.93 -7.15
C GLY A 249 4.65 43.70 -6.65
N GLY A 250 4.37 42.53 -6.10
CA GLY A 250 3.09 42.14 -5.48
C GLY A 250 2.02 41.63 -6.46
N LYS A 251 2.34 41.48 -7.76
CA LYS A 251 1.36 41.06 -8.78
C LYS A 251 1.05 39.56 -8.75
N VAL A 252 2.02 38.74 -8.34
CA VAL A 252 1.90 37.29 -8.21
C VAL A 252 2.39 36.92 -6.82
N THR A 253 1.63 36.11 -6.09
CA THR A 253 1.97 35.66 -4.73
C THR A 253 2.19 34.16 -4.70
N GLU A 254 2.94 33.67 -3.71
CA GLU A 254 3.05 32.25 -3.37
C GLU A 254 1.66 31.60 -3.26
N LYS A 255 0.72 32.27 -2.57
CA LYS A 255 -0.65 31.78 -2.40
C LYS A 255 -1.39 31.65 -3.73
N ALA A 256 -1.28 32.63 -4.62
CA ALA A 256 -1.94 32.58 -5.92
C ALA A 256 -1.46 31.40 -6.76
N ILE A 257 -0.14 31.15 -6.79
CA ILE A 257 0.43 29.99 -7.51
C ILE A 257 0.07 28.68 -6.82
N ALA A 258 0.14 28.60 -5.49
CA ALA A 258 -0.24 27.40 -4.76
C ALA A 258 -1.72 27.03 -4.93
N THR A 259 -2.60 28.01 -5.16
CA THR A 259 -4.04 27.79 -5.40
C THR A 259 -4.34 27.50 -6.87
N GLY A 260 -3.71 28.22 -7.80
CA GLY A 260 -4.06 28.20 -9.23
C GLY A 260 -3.13 27.37 -10.13
N GLY A 261 -2.00 26.92 -9.58
CA GLY A 261 -0.92 26.27 -10.33
C GLY A 261 -0.06 27.27 -11.10
N ALA A 262 0.88 26.72 -11.85
CA ALA A 262 1.72 27.46 -12.78
C ALA A 262 1.49 26.94 -14.21
N ARG A 263 1.85 27.75 -15.21
CA ARG A 263 1.85 27.31 -16.61
C ARG A 263 3.24 27.53 -17.17
N GLU A 264 3.71 26.59 -17.97
CA GLU A 264 5.03 26.68 -18.58
C GLU A 264 5.15 27.98 -19.38
N GLY A 265 6.24 28.68 -19.14
CA GLY A 265 6.56 29.93 -19.79
C GLY A 265 5.87 31.18 -19.26
N ASN A 266 4.90 31.08 -18.36
CA ASN A 266 4.38 32.24 -17.64
C ASN A 266 5.47 32.89 -16.78
N THR A 267 5.38 34.20 -16.60
CA THR A 267 6.40 34.98 -15.92
C THR A 267 5.96 35.51 -14.56
N VAL A 268 6.94 35.71 -13.68
CA VAL A 268 6.82 36.41 -12.40
C VAL A 268 7.91 37.47 -12.37
N GLY A 269 7.55 38.71 -12.68
CA GLY A 269 8.53 39.75 -12.97
C GLY A 269 9.40 39.35 -14.16
N LYS A 270 10.71 39.20 -13.93
CA LYS A 270 11.68 38.75 -14.94
C LYS A 270 11.89 37.22 -14.96
N LEU A 271 11.31 36.50 -14.02
CA LEU A 271 11.45 35.05 -13.87
C LEU A 271 10.44 34.32 -14.77
N LYS A 272 10.74 33.09 -15.15
CA LYS A 272 9.89 32.29 -16.05
C LYS A 272 9.77 30.84 -15.55
N TRP A 273 8.53 30.32 -15.51
CA TRP A 273 8.27 28.92 -15.18
C TRP A 273 8.79 28.00 -16.28
N THR A 274 9.61 27.01 -15.90
CA THR A 274 10.28 26.11 -16.85
C THR A 274 10.11 24.67 -16.41
N PHE A 275 9.67 23.78 -17.31
CA PHE A 275 9.54 22.37 -16.97
C PHE A 275 10.90 21.72 -16.72
N GLY A 276 10.96 20.82 -15.74
CA GLY A 276 12.14 20.00 -15.51
C GLY A 276 11.86 18.80 -14.61
N LYS A 277 12.63 17.74 -14.85
CA LYS A 277 12.62 16.50 -14.06
C LYS A 277 13.81 16.47 -13.10
N ILE A 278 13.55 16.47 -11.80
CA ILE A 278 14.59 16.38 -10.76
C ILE A 278 15.02 14.92 -10.54
N ALA A 279 16.30 14.71 -10.23
CA ALA A 279 16.79 13.39 -9.85
C ALA A 279 16.18 12.94 -8.51
N ASP A 280 15.89 11.65 -8.38
CA ASP A 280 15.29 11.04 -7.19
C ASP A 280 16.30 10.79 -6.05
N THR A 281 17.57 11.14 -6.28
CA THR A 281 18.70 10.92 -5.39
C THR A 281 19.70 12.08 -5.52
N GLY A 282 20.64 12.16 -4.56
CA GLY A 282 21.77 13.10 -4.59
C GLY A 282 21.55 14.38 -3.79
N GLY A 283 22.57 14.80 -3.04
CA GLY A 283 22.51 15.98 -2.16
C GLY A 283 22.62 17.35 -2.85
N ASN A 284 22.70 17.36 -4.18
CA ASN A 284 22.75 18.60 -4.98
C ASN A 284 21.79 18.57 -6.18
N ASN A 285 20.78 17.70 -6.13
CA ASN A 285 19.90 17.44 -7.27
C ASN A 285 19.15 18.67 -7.77
N LEU A 286 18.95 19.67 -6.91
CA LEU A 286 18.23 20.88 -7.23
C LEU A 286 19.13 21.89 -7.93
N ASN A 287 20.34 22.15 -7.43
CA ASN A 287 21.32 22.99 -8.12
C ASN A 287 21.60 22.47 -9.54
N ASP A 288 21.88 21.17 -9.66
CA ASP A 288 22.20 20.51 -10.93
C ASP A 288 21.06 20.71 -11.94
N LEU A 289 19.81 20.57 -11.48
CA LEU A 289 18.64 20.84 -12.31
C LEU A 289 18.52 22.32 -12.67
N MET A 290 18.63 23.24 -11.72
CA MET A 290 18.45 24.68 -11.98
C MET A 290 19.50 25.22 -12.96
N VAL A 291 20.75 24.75 -12.88
CA VAL A 291 21.79 25.06 -13.86
C VAL A 291 21.45 24.47 -15.23
N LYS A 292 21.01 23.20 -15.30
CA LYS A 292 20.59 22.54 -16.54
C LYS A 292 19.43 23.28 -17.22
N LEU A 293 18.48 23.79 -16.44
CA LEU A 293 17.34 24.57 -16.92
C LEU A 293 17.69 26.04 -17.21
N LYS A 294 18.93 26.47 -16.94
CA LYS A 294 19.39 27.86 -17.07
C LYS A 294 18.59 28.84 -16.20
N LEU A 295 18.10 28.37 -15.05
CA LEU A 295 17.44 29.18 -14.02
C LEU A 295 18.44 29.79 -13.03
N GLY A 296 19.70 29.36 -13.11
CA GLY A 296 20.87 29.95 -12.45
C GLY A 296 22.14 29.40 -13.09
N SER A 297 23.30 29.75 -12.55
CA SER A 297 24.59 29.25 -13.04
C SER A 297 25.57 29.03 -11.90
N GLY A 298 26.42 28.00 -12.03
CA GLY A 298 27.40 27.66 -11.01
C GLY A 298 26.72 27.14 -9.75
N ASP A 299 27.19 27.63 -8.60
CA ASP A 299 26.63 27.33 -7.29
C ASP A 299 25.59 28.40 -6.92
N ILE A 300 24.31 28.02 -6.97
CA ILE A 300 23.19 28.96 -6.84
C ILE A 300 22.91 29.20 -5.36
N ASN A 301 23.50 30.27 -4.83
CA ASN A 301 23.39 30.63 -3.43
C ASN A 301 22.37 31.77 -3.19
N ASN A 302 21.84 31.84 -1.97
CA ASN A 302 20.86 32.82 -1.49
C ASN A 302 19.64 32.91 -2.42
N ALA A 303 19.08 31.76 -2.79
CA ALA A 303 17.94 31.69 -3.69
C ALA A 303 16.80 30.84 -3.09
N VAL A 304 15.61 30.99 -3.66
CA VAL A 304 14.48 30.10 -3.42
C VAL A 304 14.08 29.46 -4.72
N SER A 305 14.03 28.13 -4.74
CA SER A 305 13.42 27.39 -5.83
C SER A 305 11.97 27.10 -5.50
N TYR A 306 11.09 27.27 -6.48
CA TYR A 306 9.70 26.86 -6.44
C TYR A 306 9.48 25.76 -7.47
N GLY A 307 8.89 24.65 -7.05
CA GLY A 307 8.40 23.58 -7.91
C GLY A 307 6.89 23.45 -7.80
N VAL A 308 6.17 23.43 -8.92
CA VAL A 308 4.71 23.23 -8.98
C VAL A 308 4.39 22.00 -9.81
N THR A 309 3.46 21.17 -9.33
CA THR A 309 2.94 20.01 -10.07
C THR A 309 1.47 19.75 -9.74
N HIS A 310 0.78 19.06 -10.64
CA HIS A 310 -0.62 18.67 -10.46
C HIS A 310 -0.67 17.20 -10.07
N LEU A 311 -1.38 16.88 -8.99
CA LEU A 311 -1.57 15.52 -8.51
C LEU A 311 -2.97 15.03 -8.87
N TYR A 312 -3.09 13.76 -9.24
CA TYR A 312 -4.35 13.10 -9.53
C TYR A 312 -4.42 11.76 -8.79
N GLY A 313 -5.56 11.50 -8.17
CA GLY A 313 -5.76 10.24 -7.44
C GLY A 313 -7.00 10.25 -6.56
N PRO A 314 -7.23 9.14 -5.83
CA PRO A 314 -8.31 9.07 -4.86
C PRO A 314 -8.06 10.07 -3.72
N GLY A 315 -9.11 10.78 -3.30
CA GLY A 315 -9.03 11.70 -2.17
C GLY A 315 -8.89 10.99 -0.83
N GLY A 316 -8.58 11.76 0.23
CA GLY A 316 -8.51 11.27 1.61
C GLY A 316 -7.16 11.52 2.28
N LYS A 317 -7.00 10.91 3.46
CA LYS A 317 -5.79 11.05 4.27
C LYS A 317 -4.64 10.23 3.69
N THR A 318 -3.47 10.85 3.62
CA THR A 318 -2.20 10.22 3.20
C THR A 318 -1.05 10.90 3.93
N ASN A 319 0.14 10.30 3.95
CA ASN A 319 1.33 11.00 4.44
C ASN A 319 2.08 11.64 3.28
N LEU A 320 2.34 12.94 3.40
CA LEU A 320 3.34 13.68 2.64
C LEU A 320 4.72 13.37 3.23
N HIS A 321 5.67 12.99 2.37
CA HIS A 321 7.08 12.84 2.70
C HIS A 321 7.88 13.96 2.06
N THR A 322 8.79 14.54 2.82
CA THR A 322 9.68 15.59 2.33
C THR A 322 11.11 15.36 2.78
N GLY A 323 12.06 15.90 2.03
CA GLY A 323 13.43 16.12 2.45
C GLY A 323 13.96 17.32 1.68
N SER A 324 14.79 18.13 2.32
CA SER A 324 15.30 19.35 1.70
C SER A 324 16.64 19.76 2.26
N ASP A 325 17.40 20.40 1.38
CA ASP A 325 18.59 21.16 1.71
C ASP A 325 18.40 22.52 1.03
N ASP A 326 18.24 23.64 1.72
CA ASP A 326 18.15 23.82 3.17
C ASP A 326 16.68 23.70 3.67
N ALA A 327 16.00 24.84 3.86
CA ALA A 327 14.66 24.90 4.43
C ALA A 327 13.58 24.63 3.38
N ILE A 328 12.44 24.08 3.78
CA ILE A 328 11.33 23.75 2.87
C ILE A 328 9.99 24.28 3.38
N LYS A 329 9.15 24.71 2.45
CA LYS A 329 7.75 25.05 2.67
C LYS A 329 6.91 24.39 1.57
N VAL A 330 5.83 23.73 1.96
CA VAL A 330 4.98 22.96 1.05
C VAL A 330 3.54 23.43 1.18
N TRP A 331 2.92 23.68 0.03
CA TRP A 331 1.52 23.99 -0.08
C TRP A 331 0.79 22.89 -0.81
N LEU A 332 -0.41 22.60 -0.33
CA LEU A 332 -1.36 21.71 -1.00
C LEU A 332 -2.67 22.47 -1.18
N ASN A 333 -3.10 22.65 -2.43
CA ASN A 333 -4.33 23.35 -2.78
C ASN A 333 -4.42 24.79 -2.21
N GLY A 334 -3.31 25.51 -2.18
CA GLY A 334 -3.23 26.89 -1.66
C GLY A 334 -2.92 27.03 -0.18
N GLU A 335 -3.00 25.95 0.59
CA GLU A 335 -2.77 25.96 2.05
C GLU A 335 -1.38 25.42 2.38
N VAL A 336 -0.66 26.10 3.28
CA VAL A 336 0.64 25.60 3.79
C VAL A 336 0.38 24.37 4.65
N VAL A 337 0.85 23.21 4.20
CA VAL A 337 0.70 21.94 4.93
C VAL A 337 1.95 21.54 5.71
N GLN A 338 3.10 22.07 5.31
CA GLN A 338 4.37 21.83 5.99
C GLN A 338 5.36 22.98 5.82
N GLU A 339 6.09 23.28 6.88
CA GLU A 339 7.21 24.22 6.86
C GLU A 339 8.29 23.73 7.83
N VAL A 340 9.52 23.54 7.32
CA VAL A 340 10.69 23.13 8.10
C VAL A 340 11.74 24.22 7.98
N LYS A 341 11.85 25.04 9.03
CA LYS A 341 12.75 26.20 9.11
C LYS A 341 14.14 25.80 9.63
N GLN A 342 14.87 25.03 8.83
CA GLN A 342 16.20 24.53 9.22
C GLN A 342 17.15 24.58 8.03
N ASN A 343 18.39 25.02 8.28
CA ASN A 343 19.49 24.89 7.33
C ASN A 343 20.19 23.55 7.59
N ARG A 344 20.27 22.69 6.58
CA ARG A 344 20.57 21.25 6.73
C ARG A 344 20.82 20.59 5.39
N GLY A 345 21.57 19.49 5.40
CA GLY A 345 21.69 18.61 4.25
C GLY A 345 20.50 17.65 4.06
N ALA A 346 20.29 17.19 2.83
CA ALA A 346 19.36 16.10 2.52
C ALA A 346 19.89 15.19 1.41
N GLY A 347 19.63 13.89 1.54
CA GLY A 347 19.88 12.90 0.48
C GLY A 347 18.68 11.97 0.21
N ASN A 348 17.59 12.14 0.98
CA ASN A 348 16.35 11.39 0.86
C ASN A 348 15.23 12.09 1.65
N TYR A 349 14.05 11.48 1.75
CA TYR A 349 13.01 11.89 2.70
C TYR A 349 13.55 11.90 4.14
N GLN A 350 13.20 12.94 4.88
CA GLN A 350 13.59 13.17 6.27
C GLN A 350 12.37 13.44 7.17
N GLU A 351 11.28 13.98 6.60
CA GLU A 351 10.04 14.25 7.32
C GLU A 351 8.86 13.46 6.75
N LYS A 352 7.86 13.27 7.62
CA LYS A 352 6.55 12.71 7.28
C LYS A 352 5.44 13.49 7.96
N LYS A 353 4.39 13.86 7.21
CA LYS A 353 3.24 14.62 7.71
C LYS A 353 1.93 14.09 7.13
N GLU A 354 0.95 13.76 7.98
CA GLU A 354 -0.41 13.43 7.52
C GLU A 354 -1.06 14.68 6.89
N VAL A 355 -1.55 14.54 5.67
CA VAL A 355 -2.30 15.56 4.91
C VAL A 355 -3.57 14.94 4.32
N THR A 356 -4.45 15.77 3.76
CA THR A 356 -5.68 15.30 3.10
C THR A 356 -5.71 15.79 1.65
N LEU A 357 -5.77 14.84 0.70
CA LEU A 357 -5.97 15.12 -0.72
C LEU A 357 -7.47 15.25 -1.03
N LYS A 358 -7.81 16.15 -1.95
CA LYS A 358 -9.12 16.16 -2.61
C LYS A 358 -9.22 14.97 -3.55
N ASP A 359 -10.44 14.51 -3.79
CA ASP A 359 -10.67 13.50 -4.83
C ASP A 359 -10.40 14.10 -6.21
N GLY A 360 -9.67 13.37 -7.05
CA GLY A 360 -9.23 13.85 -8.35
C GLY A 360 -8.06 14.83 -8.24
N HIS A 361 -8.27 16.06 -8.72
CA HIS A 361 -7.20 17.04 -8.97
C HIS A 361 -6.77 17.80 -7.71
N ASN A 362 -5.46 17.86 -7.49
CA ASN A 362 -4.81 18.66 -6.45
C ASN A 362 -3.62 19.43 -7.03
N ILE A 363 -3.27 20.56 -6.41
CA ILE A 363 -2.08 21.34 -6.76
C ILE A 363 -1.08 21.26 -5.60
N LEU A 364 0.15 20.85 -5.92
CA LEU A 364 1.27 20.81 -4.99
C LEU A 364 2.28 21.89 -5.40
N MET A 365 2.60 22.79 -4.47
CA MET A 365 3.72 23.71 -4.62
C MET A 365 4.73 23.45 -3.51
N VAL A 366 6.01 23.45 -3.87
CA VAL A 366 7.13 23.24 -2.96
C VAL A 366 8.09 24.39 -3.14
N ALA A 367 8.53 25.01 -2.04
CA ALA A 367 9.61 25.97 -2.03
C ALA A 367 10.77 25.44 -1.19
N VAL A 368 11.98 25.45 -1.75
CA VAL A 368 13.23 25.18 -1.03
C VAL A 368 14.05 26.47 -1.00
N TYR A 369 14.44 26.87 0.20
CA TYR A 369 15.15 28.12 0.49
C TYR A 369 16.60 27.77 0.80
N GLU A 370 17.53 28.25 -0.01
CA GLU A 370 18.95 27.91 0.05
C GLU A 370 19.73 28.92 0.90
N CYS A 371 20.79 28.47 1.59
CA CYS A 371 21.71 29.34 2.31
C CYS A 371 23.21 29.11 2.09
N GLY A 372 23.63 28.06 1.41
CA GLY A 372 25.01 27.90 1.00
C GLY A 372 25.33 26.49 0.50
N GLY A 373 25.98 26.39 -0.66
CA GLY A 373 26.52 25.13 -1.17
C GLY A 373 25.51 24.24 -1.88
N GLY A 374 25.63 22.92 -1.68
CA GLY A 374 24.74 21.98 -2.35
C GLY A 374 23.32 22.04 -1.80
N TRP A 375 22.31 21.87 -2.65
CA TRP A 375 20.91 21.94 -2.23
C TRP A 375 20.00 20.98 -3.00
N SER A 376 18.96 20.49 -2.32
CA SER A 376 18.17 19.35 -2.78
C SER A 376 16.70 19.39 -2.35
N GLN A 377 15.86 18.70 -3.13
CA GLN A 377 14.44 18.48 -2.84
C GLN A 377 14.05 17.02 -3.05
N PHE A 378 13.29 16.47 -2.10
CA PHE A 378 12.61 15.19 -2.21
C PHE A 378 11.18 15.34 -1.72
N VAL A 379 10.18 14.98 -2.55
CA VAL A 379 8.76 15.00 -2.15
C VAL A 379 8.02 13.79 -2.70
N GLY A 380 7.13 13.19 -1.91
CA GLY A 380 6.27 12.09 -2.33
C GLY A 380 5.16 11.79 -1.31
N PHE A 381 4.37 10.74 -1.57
CA PHE A 381 3.22 10.37 -0.74
C PHE A 381 3.19 8.87 -0.45
N ASP A 382 2.51 8.44 0.63
CA ASP A 382 2.24 7.00 0.87
C ASP A 382 1.30 6.39 -0.19
N SER A 383 0.39 7.22 -0.72
CA SER A 383 -0.62 6.81 -1.69
C SER A 383 -0.10 6.92 -3.12
N ASP A 384 -0.52 6.00 -3.98
CA ASP A 384 -0.32 6.10 -5.44
C ASP A 384 -1.08 7.31 -5.98
N VAL A 385 -0.39 8.44 -6.05
CA VAL A 385 -0.80 9.62 -6.81
C VAL A 385 -0.08 9.58 -8.14
N THR A 386 -0.79 9.83 -9.23
CA THR A 386 -0.14 10.21 -10.47
C THR A 386 0.08 11.72 -10.46
N TYR A 387 1.08 12.20 -11.20
CA TYR A 387 1.39 13.62 -11.26
C TYR A 387 1.74 14.05 -12.68
N GLU A 388 1.40 15.30 -12.99
CA GLU A 388 1.72 15.94 -14.26
C GLU A 388 2.09 17.41 -14.00
N ALA A 389 3.30 17.81 -14.38
CA ALA A 389 3.76 19.18 -14.13
C ALA A 389 3.13 20.19 -15.10
N ILE A 390 2.98 19.78 -16.35
CA ILE A 390 2.35 20.58 -17.38
C ILE A 390 0.88 20.24 -17.29
N ALA A 391 0.08 21.14 -16.72
CA ALA A 391 -1.35 20.93 -16.62
C ALA A 391 -1.92 20.48 -17.99
N PRO A 392 -2.66 19.36 -18.06
CA PRO A 392 -3.31 18.96 -19.30
C PRO A 392 -4.20 20.12 -19.75
N VAL A 393 -4.17 20.42 -21.04
CA VAL A 393 -5.02 21.46 -21.64
C VAL A 393 -6.46 20.95 -21.63
N GLU A 394 -7.11 20.93 -20.48
CA GLU A 394 -8.56 20.82 -20.42
C GLU A 394 -9.15 22.21 -20.58
N ALA A 395 -9.84 22.39 -21.72
CA ALA A 395 -10.62 23.57 -22.01
C ALA A 395 -11.57 23.84 -20.85
N GLN A 396 -11.48 25.04 -20.27
CA GLN A 396 -12.32 25.52 -19.17
C GLN A 396 -13.85 25.49 -19.43
N ASP A 397 -14.35 24.89 -20.52
CA ASP A 397 -15.74 24.96 -20.96
C ASP A 397 -16.36 23.65 -21.49
N LYS A 398 -15.76 22.47 -21.31
CA LYS A 398 -16.51 21.22 -21.59
C LYS A 398 -17.31 20.77 -20.38
N LEU A 399 -18.52 21.33 -20.29
CA LEU A 399 -19.68 20.68 -19.69
C LEU A 399 -19.63 19.17 -19.97
N VAL A 400 -19.44 18.38 -18.92
CA VAL A 400 -19.79 16.96 -18.94
C VAL A 400 -21.28 16.92 -19.22
N THR A 401 -21.65 16.65 -20.47
CA THR A 401 -23.05 16.41 -20.82
C THR A 401 -23.44 15.09 -20.18
N THR A 402 -24.15 15.18 -19.06
CA THR A 402 -24.96 14.10 -18.50
C THR A 402 -26.01 13.70 -19.53
N TRP A 403 -25.69 12.75 -20.40
CA TRP A 403 -26.67 12.01 -21.17
C TRP A 403 -26.91 10.66 -20.49
N GLY A 404 -27.98 10.58 -19.70
CA GLY A 404 -28.41 9.29 -19.17
C GLY A 404 -29.34 9.34 -17.97
N LYS A 405 -30.46 10.07 -18.05
CA LYS A 405 -31.78 9.73 -17.46
C LYS A 405 -32.69 10.95 -17.49
N LEU A 406 -33.64 10.94 -18.43
CA LEU A 406 -35.08 11.07 -18.16
C LEU A 406 -35.79 11.11 -19.52
N LYS A 407 -36.13 9.91 -19.99
CA LYS A 407 -37.31 9.73 -20.84
C LYS A 407 -38.53 9.76 -19.93
N SER A 408 -39.65 10.13 -20.54
CA SER A 408 -41.05 9.95 -20.14
C SER A 408 -41.72 11.10 -19.37
N PHE A 409 -42.59 11.76 -20.14
CA PHE A 409 -43.69 12.69 -19.87
C PHE A 409 -43.34 14.15 -19.54
#